data_AF-A0A940UIP0-F1
#
_entry.id   AF-A0A940UIP0-F1
#
_cell.length_a   1.000
_cell.length_b   1.000
_cell.length_c   1.000
_cell.angle_alpha   90.00
_cell.angle_beta   90.00
_cell.angle_gamma   90.00
#
_symmetry.space_group_name_H-M   'P 1'
#
loop_
_entity.id
_entity.type
_entity.pdbx_description
1 polymer ?
#
loop_
_entity_poly.entity_id
_entity_poly.type
_entity_poly.pdbx_seq_one_letter_code
_entity_poly.pdbx_strand_id
1 'polypeptide(L)'
;MKKKETKPRRTRTARLSNAAKNAIGKVVLANRILANEGVLDALGHVSLRNPDNPNTFFQARSLSPYEVTAKDILEIDLDGTVLTKTDMRPYSERIIHASILKARPEMNAVFHGHPASVIPFSVTGVPIRPVTHVGSFLYQGVPVYDDYEPGDGMLISSKQEGERIA
;
A
#
# COMPACT_ATOMS: atom_id res chain seq x y z
N MET A 1 -27.80 46.43 16.66
CA MET A 1 -27.68 45.01 16.23
C MET A 1 -26.29 44.48 16.60
N LYS A 2 -26.17 43.60 17.59
CA LYS A 2 -24.89 42.96 17.96
C LYS A 2 -24.70 41.72 17.07
N LYS A 3 -23.62 41.68 16.29
CA LYS A 3 -23.21 40.51 15.50
C LYS A 3 -22.91 39.35 16.45
N LYS A 4 -23.64 38.24 16.33
CA LYS A 4 -23.32 36.99 17.02
C LYS A 4 -22.09 36.40 16.33
N GLU A 5 -20.94 36.43 17.00
CA GLU A 5 -19.78 35.64 16.60
C GLU A 5 -20.10 34.15 16.76
N THR A 6 -20.22 33.46 15.63
CA THR A 6 -20.31 32.00 15.58
C THR A 6 -18.92 31.42 15.80
N LYS A 7 -18.67 30.87 16.99
CA LYS A 7 -17.47 30.09 17.29
C LYS A 7 -17.33 28.92 16.30
N PRO A 8 -16.12 28.62 15.80
CA PRO A 8 -15.90 27.50 14.89
C PRO A 8 -16.23 26.18 15.60
N ARG A 9 -17.05 25.36 14.95
CA ARG A 9 -17.45 24.02 15.41
C ARG A 9 -16.20 23.14 15.38
N ARG A 10 -15.69 22.74 16.55
CA ARG A 10 -14.61 21.75 16.66
C ARG A 10 -15.04 20.48 15.92
N THR A 11 -14.38 20.15 14.81
CA THR A 11 -14.49 18.83 14.16
C THR A 11 -13.97 17.79 15.15
N ARG A 12 -14.90 17.04 15.74
CA ARG A 12 -14.59 15.92 16.62
C ARG A 12 -13.87 14.88 15.74
N THR A 13 -12.58 14.63 15.98
CA THR A 13 -11.85 13.54 15.33
C THR A 13 -12.68 12.27 15.54
N ALA A 14 -13.22 11.70 14.46
CA ALA A 14 -14.01 10.49 14.55
C ALA A 14 -13.11 9.40 15.14
N ARG A 15 -13.58 8.74 16.20
CA ARG A 15 -12.82 7.66 16.84
C ARG A 15 -12.88 6.45 15.92
N LEU A 16 -11.72 5.90 15.55
CA LEU A 16 -11.64 4.67 14.72
C LEU A 16 -12.53 3.56 15.29
N SER A 17 -13.26 2.86 14.42
CA SER A 17 -14.05 1.71 14.80
C SER A 17 -13.17 0.55 15.28
N ASN A 18 -13.78 -0.47 15.87
CA ASN A 18 -13.04 -1.70 16.18
C ASN A 18 -12.57 -2.42 14.91
N ALA A 19 -13.31 -2.32 13.80
CA ALA A 19 -12.90 -2.89 12.52
C ALA A 19 -11.63 -2.20 12.00
N ALA A 20 -11.56 -0.87 12.04
CA ALA A 20 -10.38 -0.12 11.63
C ALA A 20 -9.16 -0.41 12.53
N LYS A 21 -9.34 -0.50 13.86
CA LYS A 21 -8.24 -0.90 14.77
C LYS A 21 -7.74 -2.30 14.47
N ASN A 22 -8.64 -3.24 14.18
CA ASN A 22 -8.27 -4.60 13.79
C ASN A 22 -7.54 -4.60 12.43
N ALA A 23 -7.96 -3.77 11.48
CA ALA A 23 -7.29 -3.60 10.19
C ALA A 23 -5.86 -3.09 10.36
N ILE A 24 -5.64 -2.07 11.21
CA ILE A 24 -4.30 -1.59 11.58
C ILE A 24 -3.45 -2.74 12.16
N GLY A 25 -4.01 -3.52 13.09
CA GLY A 25 -3.34 -4.70 13.64
C GLY A 25 -2.96 -5.73 12.57
N LYS A 26 -3.84 -5.98 11.59
CA LYS A 26 -3.55 -6.87 10.45
C LYS A 26 -2.42 -6.35 9.58
N VAL A 27 -2.34 -5.04 9.30
CA VAL A 27 -1.23 -4.46 8.54
C VAL A 27 0.10 -4.66 9.27
N VAL A 28 0.12 -4.44 10.58
CA VAL A 28 1.32 -4.69 11.42
C VAL A 28 1.74 -6.16 11.34
N LEU A 29 0.80 -7.09 11.52
CA LEU A 29 1.07 -8.52 11.43
C LEU A 29 1.54 -8.93 10.04
N ALA A 30 0.89 -8.42 8.98
CA ALA A 30 1.25 -8.74 7.60
C ALA A 30 2.69 -8.31 7.28
N ASN A 31 3.12 -7.11 7.69
CA ASN A 31 4.51 -6.68 7.54
C ASN A 31 5.48 -7.67 8.19
N ARG A 32 5.25 -8.02 9.46
CA ARG A 32 6.15 -8.91 10.22
C ARG A 32 6.17 -10.33 9.72
N ILE A 33 5.00 -10.88 9.36
CA ILE A 33 4.89 -12.25 8.81
C ILE A 33 5.58 -12.31 7.45
N LEU A 34 5.24 -11.42 6.51
CA LEU A 34 5.82 -11.46 5.18
C LEU A 34 7.33 -11.22 5.18
N ALA A 35 7.82 -10.39 6.12
CA ALA A 35 9.25 -10.22 6.33
C ALA A 35 9.91 -11.50 6.87
N ASN A 36 9.33 -12.12 7.90
CA ASN A 36 9.82 -13.37 8.47
C ASN A 36 9.86 -14.52 7.43
N GLU A 37 8.86 -14.58 6.54
CA GLU A 37 8.81 -15.56 5.45
C GLU A 37 9.71 -15.21 4.25
N GLY A 38 10.47 -14.11 4.31
CA GLY A 38 11.37 -13.68 3.23
C GLY A 38 10.65 -13.19 1.97
N VAL A 39 9.36 -12.86 2.06
CA VAL A 39 8.56 -12.29 0.96
C VAL A 39 8.81 -10.79 0.83
N LEU A 40 8.89 -10.09 1.97
CA LEU A 40 9.31 -8.69 2.02
C LEU A 40 10.74 -8.58 2.53
N ASP A 41 11.55 -7.77 1.86
CA ASP A 41 12.86 -7.37 2.33
C ASP A 41 12.75 -6.11 3.24
N ALA A 42 13.86 -5.41 3.46
CA ALA A 42 13.88 -4.20 4.27
C ALA A 42 13.13 -3.00 3.64
N LEU A 43 12.77 -3.07 2.35
CA LEU A 43 12.15 -1.99 1.59
C LEU A 43 10.71 -2.30 1.17
N GLY A 44 10.29 -3.56 1.19
CA GLY A 44 8.94 -3.99 0.85
C GLY A 44 7.88 -3.42 1.80
N HIS A 45 6.63 -3.38 1.34
CA HIS A 45 5.53 -2.81 2.10
C HIS A 45 4.17 -3.38 1.72
N VAL A 46 3.22 -3.32 2.66
CA VAL A 46 1.85 -3.82 2.50
C VAL A 46 0.84 -2.80 2.99
N SER A 47 -0.29 -2.72 2.30
CA SER A 47 -1.43 -1.89 2.66
C SER A 47 -2.73 -2.70 2.78
N LEU A 48 -3.69 -2.13 3.51
CA LEU A 48 -5.04 -2.67 3.67
C LEU A 48 -6.06 -1.53 3.60
N ARG A 49 -7.08 -1.67 2.75
CA ARG A 49 -8.20 -0.72 2.62
C ARG A 49 -8.87 -0.50 3.97
N ASN A 50 -9.18 0.76 4.27
CA ASN A 50 -9.81 1.13 5.53
C ASN A 50 -11.28 0.66 5.53
N PRO A 51 -11.71 -0.19 6.47
CA PRO A 51 -13.10 -0.67 6.53
C PRO A 51 -14.10 0.43 6.93
N ASP A 52 -13.64 1.52 7.56
CA ASP A 52 -14.51 2.65 7.93
C ASP A 52 -14.69 3.63 6.75
N ASN A 53 -13.76 3.63 5.79
CA ASN A 53 -13.79 4.49 4.62
C ASN A 53 -13.09 3.81 3.44
N PRO A 54 -13.80 3.24 2.47
CA PRO A 54 -13.19 2.51 1.37
C PRO A 54 -12.35 3.39 0.42
N ASN A 55 -12.42 4.72 0.56
CA ASN A 55 -11.60 5.69 -0.19
C ASN A 55 -10.25 5.98 0.48
N THR A 56 -9.90 5.25 1.55
CA THR A 56 -8.58 5.32 2.19
C THR A 56 -8.05 3.93 2.49
N PHE A 57 -6.76 3.85 2.81
CA PHE A 57 -6.09 2.63 3.20
C PHE A 57 -5.06 2.90 4.29
N PHE A 58 -4.70 1.85 5.01
CA PHE A 58 -3.66 1.84 6.03
C PHE A 58 -2.37 1.25 5.46
N GLN A 59 -1.25 1.97 5.65
CA GLN A 59 0.09 1.51 5.31
C GLN A 59 1.08 2.06 6.35
N ALA A 60 2.16 1.34 6.64
CA ALA A 60 3.21 1.87 7.50
C ALA A 60 3.90 3.09 6.87
N ARG A 61 4.48 3.95 7.69
CA ARG A 61 5.53 4.89 7.25
C ARG A 61 6.73 4.12 6.70
N SER A 62 7.65 4.83 6.03
CA SER A 62 8.92 4.26 5.57
C SER A 62 9.74 3.76 6.77
N LEU A 63 9.76 2.44 6.93
CA LEU A 63 10.38 1.71 8.04
C LEU A 63 10.46 0.23 7.65
N SER A 64 11.55 -0.44 8.02
CA SER A 64 11.67 -1.89 7.81
C SER A 64 10.41 -2.65 8.28
N PRO A 65 9.83 -3.54 7.45
CA PRO A 65 8.67 -4.36 7.81
C PRO A 65 8.81 -5.14 9.12
N TYR A 66 10.04 -5.51 9.50
CA TYR A 66 10.36 -6.19 10.76
C TYR A 66 10.02 -5.36 12.00
N GLU A 67 10.08 -4.04 11.90
CA GLU A 67 9.97 -3.12 13.05
C GLU A 67 8.60 -2.44 13.15
N VAL A 68 7.73 -2.64 12.16
CA VAL A 68 6.43 -1.95 12.09
C VAL A 68 5.60 -2.20 13.35
N THR A 69 5.07 -1.13 13.93
CA THR A 69 4.09 -1.14 15.02
C THR A 69 2.83 -0.39 14.62
N ALA A 70 1.78 -0.47 15.45
CA ALA A 70 0.54 0.28 15.20
C ALA A 70 0.73 1.81 15.18
N LYS A 71 1.79 2.32 15.83
CA LYS A 71 2.11 3.76 15.83
C LYS A 71 2.71 4.24 14.52
N ASP A 72 3.22 3.32 13.71
CA ASP A 72 3.83 3.60 12.42
C ASP A 72 2.82 3.62 11.27
N ILE A 73 1.56 3.24 11.53
CA ILE A 73 0.53 3.13 10.50
C ILE A 73 -0.09 4.50 10.19
N LEU A 74 -0.09 4.82 8.91
CA LEU A 74 -0.66 6.01 8.32
C LEU A 74 -1.96 5.66 7.59
N GLU A 75 -2.94 6.56 7.67
CA GLU A 75 -4.08 6.58 6.77
C GLU A 75 -3.78 7.44 5.54
N ILE A 76 -4.00 6.88 4.35
CA ILE A 76 -3.67 7.46 3.05
C ILE A 76 -4.91 7.36 2.14
N ASP A 77 -5.21 8.39 1.37
CA ASP A 77 -6.31 8.34 0.38
C ASP A 77 -5.91 7.65 -0.93
N LEU A 78 -6.90 7.39 -1.78
CA LEU A 78 -6.69 6.75 -3.11
C LEU A 78 -5.94 7.64 -4.12
N ASP A 79 -5.60 8.87 -3.78
CA ASP A 79 -4.72 9.74 -4.57
C ASP A 79 -3.29 9.77 -4.00
N GLY A 80 -3.01 8.97 -2.96
CA GLY A 80 -1.69 8.88 -2.32
C GLY A 80 -1.40 10.02 -1.33
N THR A 81 -2.40 10.76 -0.89
CA THR A 81 -2.23 11.83 0.12
C THR A 81 -2.31 11.24 1.52
N VAL A 82 -1.32 11.55 2.36
CA VAL A 82 -1.33 11.14 3.77
C VAL A 82 -2.32 12.00 4.55
N LEU A 83 -3.35 11.38 5.13
CA LEU A 83 -4.38 12.05 5.92
C LEU A 83 -4.02 12.12 7.41
N THR A 84 -3.18 11.19 7.87
CA THR A 84 -2.65 11.21 9.23
C THR A 84 -1.76 12.43 9.44
N LYS A 85 -2.07 13.25 10.45
CA LYS A 85 -1.23 14.40 10.81
C LYS A 85 0.02 13.92 11.55
N THR A 86 1.15 13.91 10.86
CA THR A 86 2.42 13.42 11.39
C THR A 86 3.59 13.97 10.56
N ASP A 87 4.78 13.99 11.15
CA ASP A 87 6.05 14.28 10.47
C ASP A 87 6.74 12.99 9.97
N MET A 88 6.09 11.83 10.15
CA MET A 88 6.59 10.55 9.66
C MET A 88 6.60 10.51 8.13
N ARG A 89 7.75 10.11 7.56
CA ARG A 89 7.92 9.97 6.12
C ARG A 89 7.15 8.74 5.60
N PRO A 90 6.20 8.87 4.66
CA PRO A 90 5.57 7.73 4.02
C PRO A 90 6.51 7.08 2.98
N TYR A 91 6.15 5.89 2.49
CA TYR A 91 6.78 5.35 1.29
C TYR A 91 6.52 6.24 0.08
N SER A 92 7.54 6.44 -0.76
CA SER A 92 7.37 7.11 -2.05
C SER A 92 6.43 6.31 -2.95
N GLU A 93 6.57 4.99 -2.94
CA GLU A 93 5.83 4.01 -3.76
C GLU A 93 4.41 3.69 -3.25
N ARG A 94 3.91 4.43 -2.24
CA ARG A 94 2.50 4.36 -1.82
C ARG A 94 1.53 4.60 -2.98
N ILE A 95 2.00 5.24 -4.05
CA ILE A 95 1.22 5.47 -5.27
C ILE A 95 0.83 4.16 -5.95
N ILE A 96 1.68 3.12 -5.92
CA ILE A 96 1.33 1.77 -6.42
C ILE A 96 0.05 1.27 -5.71
N HIS A 97 0.03 1.38 -4.39
CA HIS A 97 -1.10 0.94 -3.56
C HIS A 97 -2.35 1.77 -3.83
N ALA A 98 -2.19 3.09 -3.88
CA ALA A 98 -3.28 4.02 -4.13
C ALA A 98 -3.93 3.75 -5.50
N SER A 99 -3.15 3.64 -6.56
CA SER A 99 -3.65 3.42 -7.92
C SER A 99 -4.31 2.05 -8.09
N ILE A 100 -3.71 0.96 -7.59
CA ILE A 100 -4.34 -0.36 -7.65
C ILE A 100 -5.65 -0.38 -6.87
N LEU A 101 -5.68 0.15 -5.64
CA LEU A 101 -6.91 0.20 -4.84
C LEU A 101 -7.96 1.15 -5.43
N LYS A 102 -7.57 2.15 -6.23
CA LYS A 102 -8.49 3.04 -6.95
C LYS A 102 -9.10 2.34 -8.17
N ALA A 103 -8.27 1.65 -8.96
CA ALA A 103 -8.69 0.94 -10.16
C ALA A 103 -9.47 -0.35 -9.86
N ARG A 104 -9.21 -0.98 -8.69
CA ARG A 104 -9.80 -2.27 -8.28
C ARG A 104 -10.52 -2.16 -6.94
N PRO A 105 -11.77 -1.63 -6.91
CA PRO A 105 -12.54 -1.46 -5.69
C PRO A 105 -12.83 -2.76 -4.93
N GLU A 106 -12.84 -3.90 -5.62
CA GLU A 106 -13.02 -5.23 -5.05
C GLU A 106 -11.80 -5.72 -4.25
N MET A 107 -10.62 -5.15 -4.50
CA MET A 107 -9.39 -5.50 -3.80
C MET A 107 -9.28 -4.73 -2.48
N ASN A 108 -8.82 -5.43 -1.44
CA ASN A 108 -8.67 -4.86 -0.11
C ASN A 108 -7.23 -4.74 0.35
N ALA A 109 -6.28 -5.45 -0.24
CA ALA A 109 -4.88 -5.42 0.18
C ALA A 109 -3.95 -5.43 -1.03
N VAL A 110 -2.82 -4.76 -0.89
CA VAL A 110 -1.74 -4.74 -1.88
C VAL A 110 -0.43 -4.87 -1.11
N PHE A 111 0.49 -5.70 -1.60
CA PHE A 111 1.87 -5.70 -1.13
C PHE A 111 2.81 -5.53 -2.31
N HIS A 112 3.96 -4.95 -2.03
CA HIS A 112 5.05 -4.76 -2.96
C HIS A 112 6.34 -5.19 -2.25
N GLY A 113 7.17 -5.96 -2.94
CA GLY A 113 8.43 -6.47 -2.39
C GLY A 113 9.31 -7.03 -3.49
N HIS A 114 10.49 -7.52 -3.10
CA HIS A 114 11.57 -7.88 -4.01
C HIS A 114 12.05 -9.34 -3.85
N PRO A 115 11.16 -10.34 -3.93
CA PRO A 115 11.58 -11.73 -3.75
C PRO A 115 12.50 -12.18 -4.88
N ALA A 116 13.70 -12.65 -4.52
CA ALA A 116 14.73 -13.12 -5.46
C ALA A 116 14.27 -14.28 -6.36
N SER A 117 13.25 -15.03 -5.95
CA SER A 117 12.63 -16.11 -6.72
C SER A 117 11.74 -15.61 -7.87
N VAL A 118 11.31 -14.34 -7.86
CA VAL A 118 10.39 -13.76 -8.85
C VAL A 118 11.12 -12.80 -9.79
N ILE A 119 12.06 -12.00 -9.28
CA ILE A 119 12.78 -10.96 -10.05
C ILE A 119 13.38 -11.46 -11.39
N PRO A 120 14.01 -12.65 -11.47
CA PRO A 120 14.54 -13.12 -12.75
C PRO A 120 13.49 -13.22 -13.86
N PHE A 121 12.22 -13.46 -13.54
CA PHE A 121 11.14 -13.54 -14.52
C PHE A 121 10.59 -12.16 -14.94
N SER A 122 10.94 -11.07 -14.24
CA SER A 122 10.55 -9.70 -14.66
C SER A 122 11.60 -9.05 -15.55
N VAL A 123 12.84 -9.54 -15.56
CA VAL A 123 13.95 -8.96 -16.35
C VAL A 123 14.42 -9.88 -17.48
N THR A 124 13.89 -11.10 -17.56
CA THR A 124 14.16 -12.03 -18.66
C THR A 124 12.91 -12.18 -19.52
N GLY A 125 13.07 -12.53 -20.79
CA GLY A 125 11.95 -12.90 -21.66
C GLY A 125 11.29 -14.23 -21.31
N VAL A 126 11.63 -14.83 -20.16
CA VAL A 126 11.08 -16.11 -19.70
C VAL A 126 9.88 -15.83 -18.79
N PRO A 127 8.65 -16.23 -19.16
CA PRO A 127 7.47 -15.94 -18.35
C PRO A 127 7.40 -16.86 -17.11
N ILE A 128 6.79 -16.35 -16.03
CA ILE A 128 6.37 -17.17 -14.89
C ILE A 128 5.31 -18.17 -15.35
N ARG A 129 5.51 -19.46 -15.05
CA ARG A 129 4.56 -20.52 -15.40
C ARG A 129 4.14 -21.31 -14.16
N PRO A 130 2.87 -21.73 -14.06
CA PRO A 130 2.44 -22.63 -12.99
C PRO A 130 3.02 -24.03 -13.23
N VAL A 131 4.00 -24.43 -12.42
CA VAL A 131 4.63 -25.77 -12.52
C VAL A 131 3.90 -26.81 -11.65
N THR A 132 3.20 -26.36 -10.60
CA THR A 132 2.47 -27.22 -9.67
C THR A 132 1.03 -26.75 -9.51
N HIS A 133 0.17 -27.61 -8.98
CA HIS A 133 -1.24 -27.27 -8.74
C HIS A 133 -1.41 -26.02 -7.85
N VAL A 134 -0.49 -25.77 -6.90
CA VAL A 134 -0.51 -24.59 -6.02
C VAL A 134 -0.35 -23.28 -6.82
N GLY A 135 0.42 -23.31 -7.90
CA GLY A 135 0.61 -22.14 -8.78
C GLY A 135 -0.50 -21.95 -9.81
N SER A 136 -1.46 -22.87 -9.93
CA SER A 136 -2.47 -22.89 -11.02
C SER A 136 -3.29 -21.61 -11.15
N PHE A 137 -3.44 -20.82 -10.08
CA PHE A 137 -4.11 -19.51 -10.16
C PHE A 137 -3.40 -18.52 -11.11
N LEU A 138 -2.14 -18.77 -11.45
CA LEU A 138 -1.35 -17.99 -12.42
C LEU A 138 -1.45 -18.53 -13.86
N TYR A 139 -2.43 -19.40 -14.18
CA TYR A 139 -2.53 -20.01 -15.52
C TYR A 139 -2.71 -19.03 -16.68
N GLN A 140 -3.26 -17.84 -16.40
CA GLN A 140 -3.39 -16.77 -17.40
C GLN A 140 -2.08 -16.00 -17.63
N GLY A 141 -1.02 -16.36 -16.89
CA GLY A 141 0.25 -15.65 -16.88
C GLY A 141 0.32 -14.58 -15.79
N VAL A 142 1.53 -14.06 -15.59
CA VAL A 142 1.80 -12.92 -14.71
C VAL A 142 2.16 -11.73 -15.60
N PRO A 143 1.41 -10.63 -15.56
CA PRO A 143 1.76 -9.42 -16.29
C PRO A 143 3.14 -8.89 -15.84
N VAL A 144 3.93 -8.43 -16.80
CA VAL A 144 5.19 -7.72 -16.53
C VAL A 144 4.98 -6.26 -16.93
N TYR A 145 5.31 -5.35 -16.02
CA TYR A 145 5.25 -3.90 -16.25
C TYR A 145 6.61 -3.40 -16.72
N ASP A 146 6.66 -2.75 -17.89
CA ASP A 146 7.88 -2.27 -18.56
C ASP A 146 7.87 -0.77 -18.90
N ASP A 147 6.80 -0.05 -18.55
CA ASP A 147 6.61 1.37 -18.89
C ASP A 147 6.96 2.32 -17.72
N TYR A 148 8.19 2.23 -17.20
CA TYR A 148 8.69 3.03 -16.07
C TYR A 148 9.63 4.15 -16.51
N GLU A 149 9.69 5.24 -15.73
CA GLU A 149 10.62 6.34 -16.00
C GLU A 149 12.01 6.06 -15.40
N PRO A 150 13.09 5.97 -16.19
CA PRO A 150 14.42 5.64 -15.66
C PRO A 150 15.04 6.72 -14.77
N GLY A 151 14.56 7.96 -14.87
CA GLY A 151 15.16 9.14 -14.24
C GLY A 151 15.16 9.11 -12.71
N ASP A 152 14.19 8.42 -12.10
CA ASP A 152 14.00 8.39 -10.63
C ASP A 152 14.41 7.05 -10.01
N GLY A 153 15.35 6.34 -10.64
CA GLY A 153 15.82 5.04 -10.16
C GLY A 153 14.82 3.90 -10.38
N MET A 154 13.89 4.06 -11.33
CA MET A 154 12.84 3.10 -11.69
C MET A 154 11.82 2.83 -10.56
N LEU A 155 11.66 3.77 -9.62
CA LEU A 155 10.63 3.72 -8.57
C LEU A 155 9.31 4.29 -9.08
N ILE A 156 8.20 3.59 -8.86
CA ILE A 156 6.87 4.10 -9.21
C ILE A 156 6.39 5.05 -8.11
N SER A 157 6.66 6.34 -8.29
CA SER A 157 6.38 7.37 -7.28
C SER A 157 5.51 8.52 -7.78
N SER A 158 5.28 8.60 -9.10
CA SER A 158 4.36 9.56 -9.70
C SER A 158 2.96 8.98 -9.92
N LYS A 159 1.95 9.85 -9.94
CA LYS A 159 0.56 9.44 -10.21
C LYS A 159 0.41 8.83 -11.60
N GLN A 160 1.12 9.39 -12.58
CA GLN A 160 1.08 8.93 -13.96
C GLN A 160 1.61 7.50 -14.09
N GLU A 161 2.74 7.17 -13.46
CA GLU A 161 3.23 5.79 -13.41
C GLU A 161 2.28 4.86 -12.63
N GLY A 162 1.70 5.36 -11.54
CA GLY A 162 0.68 4.62 -10.80
C GLY A 162 -0.55 4.27 -11.64
N GLU A 163 -1.00 5.16 -12.52
CA GLU A 163 -2.13 4.91 -13.42
C GLU A 163 -1.79 3.87 -14.49
N ARG A 164 -0.53 3.80 -14.94
CA ARG A 164 -0.08 2.82 -15.94
C ARG A 164 0.02 1.39 -15.40
N ILE A 165 0.33 1.21 -14.11
CA ILE A 165 0.47 -0.13 -13.51
C ILE A 165 -0.88 -0.76 -13.08
N ALA A 166 -1.92 0.04 -12.82
CA ALA A 166 -3.16 -0.41 -12.18
C ALA A 166 -4.15 -1.12 -13.13
#